data_AF-A0A8S4R2V9-F1
#
_entry.id   AF-A0A8S4R2V9-F1
#
_cell.length_a   1.000
_cell.length_b   1.000
_cell.length_c   1.000
_cell.angle_alpha   90.00
_cell.angle_beta   90.00
_cell.angle_gamma   90.00
#
_symmetry.space_group_name_H-M   'P 1'
#
loop_
_entity.id
_entity.type
_entity.pdbx_description
1 polymer ?
#
loop_
_entity_poly.entity_id
_entity_poly.type
_entity_poly.pdbx_seq_one_letter_code
_entity_poly.pdbx_strand_id
1 'polypeptide(L)'
;MTEFNIDRRHWERLAEVRVEWRKSINEGCRIYDEAWLGILAQKRIRRHTKGSSDCAEGFNCHICGRKCRSRIVSFSHAKKCRLDSV
;
A
#
# COMPACT_ATOMS: atom_id res chain seq x y z
N MET A 1 27.31 3.92 4.01
CA MET A 1 26.13 3.25 3.41
C MET A 1 26.59 2.50 2.17
N THR A 2 26.52 1.17 2.21
CA THR A 2 26.83 0.24 1.12
C THR A 2 25.52 -0.21 0.50
N GLU A 3 24.91 0.64 -0.31
CA GLU A 3 23.76 0.21 -1.11
C GLU A 3 24.28 -0.75 -2.19
N PHE A 4 23.57 -1.87 -2.39
CA PHE A 4 23.89 -2.91 -3.40
C PHE A 4 25.21 -3.66 -3.21
N ASN A 5 25.79 -3.65 -2.00
CA ASN A 5 27.07 -4.33 -1.71
C ASN A 5 28.25 -3.85 -2.58
N ILE A 6 28.11 -2.66 -3.17
CA ILE A 6 29.16 -2.00 -3.94
C ILE A 6 29.89 -1.06 -3.00
N ASP A 7 31.20 -1.27 -2.85
CA ASP A 7 32.04 -0.30 -2.17
C ASP A 7 32.23 0.92 -3.08
N ARG A 8 31.64 2.05 -2.68
CA ARG A 8 31.75 3.35 -3.35
C ARG A 8 33.19 3.88 -3.45
N ARG A 9 34.14 3.34 -2.69
CA ARG A 9 35.57 3.71 -2.79
C ARG A 9 36.31 2.90 -3.84
N HIS A 10 35.75 1.77 -4.26
CA HIS A 10 36.41 0.82 -5.16
C HIS A 10 35.54 0.49 -6.39
N TRP A 11 34.45 1.24 -6.62
CA TRP A 11 33.51 0.98 -7.71
C TRP A 11 34.17 1.07 -9.09
N GLU A 12 35.16 1.95 -9.28
CA GLU A 12 35.91 2.10 -10.53
C GLU A 12 36.76 0.84 -10.82
N ARG A 13 37.48 0.36 -9.80
CA ARG A 13 38.26 -0.88 -9.87
C ARG A 13 37.36 -2.11 -10.10
N LEU A 14 36.18 -2.13 -9.49
CA LEU A 14 35.16 -3.14 -9.75
C LEU A 14 34.61 -3.02 -11.18
N ALA A 15 34.39 -1.82 -11.70
CA ALA A 15 33.89 -1.58 -13.05
C ALA A 15 34.90 -1.98 -14.14
N GLU A 16 36.21 -1.83 -13.89
CA GLU A 16 37.27 -2.42 -14.70
C GLU A 16 37.12 -3.94 -14.79
N VAL A 17 36.73 -4.59 -13.68
CA VAL A 17 36.35 -6.01 -13.63
C VAL A 17 34.86 -6.18 -13.92
N ARG A 18 34.45 -5.81 -15.14
CA ARG A 18 33.06 -5.72 -15.61
C ARG A 18 32.17 -6.93 -15.27
N VAL A 19 32.74 -8.14 -15.25
CA VAL A 19 32.03 -9.38 -14.88
C VAL A 19 31.63 -9.38 -13.41
N GLU A 20 32.54 -9.04 -12.52
CA GLU A 20 32.30 -9.01 -11.08
C GLU A 20 31.35 -7.87 -10.71
N TRP A 21 31.50 -6.70 -11.36
CA TRP A 21 30.54 -5.59 -11.17
C TRP A 21 29.11 -5.98 -11.56
N ARG A 22 28.93 -6.67 -12.69
CA ARG A 22 27.61 -7.18 -13.09
C ARG A 22 27.05 -8.18 -12.09
N LYS A 23 27.87 -9.08 -11.55
CA LYS A 23 27.44 -10.02 -10.50
C LYS A 23 26.99 -9.26 -9.24
N SER A 24 27.77 -8.29 -8.78
CA SER A 24 27.42 -7.47 -7.60
C SER A 24 26.13 -6.70 -7.79
N ILE A 25 25.91 -6.10 -8.98
CA ILE A 25 24.65 -5.41 -9.29
C ILE A 25 23.47 -6.38 -9.25
N ASN A 26 23.57 -7.51 -9.96
CA ASN A 26 22.46 -8.46 -10.02
C ASN A 26 22.10 -9.00 -8.64
N GLU A 27 23.11 -9.31 -7.81
CA GLU A 27 22.89 -9.77 -6.45
C GLU A 27 22.30 -8.67 -5.57
N GLY A 28 22.79 -7.43 -5.68
CA GLY A 28 22.22 -6.28 -4.98
C GLY A 28 20.75 -6.03 -5.35
N CYS A 29 20.41 -6.13 -6.65
CA CYS A 29 19.02 -6.02 -7.12
C CYS A 29 18.15 -7.14 -6.55
N ARG A 30 18.62 -8.39 -6.58
CA ARG A 30 17.90 -9.55 -6.03
C ARG A 30 17.58 -9.36 -4.55
N ILE A 31 18.57 -8.97 -3.74
CA ILE A 31 18.39 -8.72 -2.30
C ILE A 31 17.39 -7.59 -2.06
N TYR A 32 17.50 -6.50 -2.83
CA TYR A 32 16.58 -5.36 -2.71
C TYR A 32 15.15 -5.75 -3.05
N ASP A 33 14.94 -6.49 -4.14
CA ASP A 33 13.62 -6.94 -4.57
C ASP A 33 12.99 -7.90 -3.55
N GLU A 34 13.77 -8.84 -3.00
CA GLU A 34 13.31 -9.73 -1.93
C GLU A 34 12.88 -8.95 -0.68
N ALA A 35 13.68 -7.98 -0.25
CA ALA A 35 13.35 -7.12 0.88
C ALA A 35 12.09 -6.28 0.61
N TRP A 36 11.96 -5.72 -0.60
CA TRP A 36 10.80 -4.94 -1.01
C TRP A 36 9.51 -5.77 -1.03
N LEU A 37 9.56 -6.97 -1.59
CA LEU A 37 8.44 -7.91 -1.59
C LEU A 37 8.03 -8.29 -0.16
N GLY A 38 9.00 -8.50 0.74
CA GLY A 38 8.76 -8.71 2.17
C GLY A 38 8.00 -7.55 2.81
N ILE A 39 8.41 -6.31 2.54
CA ILE A 39 7.71 -5.10 3.02
C ILE A 39 6.27 -5.04 2.49
N LEU A 40 6.07 -5.34 1.20
CA LEU A 40 4.74 -5.35 0.59
C LEU A 40 3.83 -6.42 1.21
N ALA A 41 4.37 -7.61 1.49
CA ALA A 41 3.65 -8.69 2.17
C ALA A 41 3.22 -8.25 3.58
N GLN A 42 4.13 -7.65 4.36
CA GLN A 42 3.79 -7.10 5.68
C GLN A 42 2.71 -6.01 5.60
N LYS A 43 2.79 -5.11 4.61
CA LYS A 43 1.74 -4.10 4.38
C LYS A 43 0.40 -4.74 4.04
N ARG A 44 0.38 -5.83 3.27
CA ARG A 44 -0.84 -6.58 2.96
C ARG A 44 -1.44 -7.18 4.23
N ILE A 45 -0.65 -7.87 5.05
CA ILE A 45 -1.10 -8.44 6.33
C ILE A 45 -1.72 -7.36 7.22
N ARG A 46 -1.04 -6.21 7.38
CA ARG A 46 -1.54 -5.08 8.19
C ARG A 46 -2.88 -4.52 7.71
N ARG A 47 -3.16 -4.55 6.40
CA ARG A 47 -4.47 -4.14 5.85
C ARG A 47 -5.56 -5.14 6.20
N HIS A 48 -5.28 -6.44 6.10
CA HIS A 48 -6.24 -7.47 6.46
C HIS A 48 -6.52 -7.53 7.96
N THR A 49 -5.51 -7.28 8.81
CA THR A 49 -5.73 -7.24 10.26
C THR A 49 -6.46 -5.98 10.74
N LYS A 50 -6.26 -4.82 10.08
CA LYS A 50 -7.03 -3.59 10.38
C LYS A 50 -8.45 -3.58 9.78
N GLY A 51 -8.69 -4.34 8.72
CA GLY A 51 -9.97 -4.35 8.00
C GLY A 51 -11.12 -5.09 8.70
N SER A 52 -10.86 -5.76 9.83
CA SER A 52 -11.87 -6.50 10.61
C SER A 52 -12.27 -5.81 11.91
N SER A 53 -12.05 -4.50 12.03
CA SER A 53 -12.80 -3.71 13.00
C SER A 53 -14.22 -3.63 12.49
N ASP A 54 -15.14 -4.29 13.20
CA ASP A 54 -16.58 -4.23 13.01
C ASP A 54 -17.00 -2.88 12.44
N CYS A 55 -17.72 -2.90 11.31
CA CYS A 55 -18.42 -1.73 10.81
C CYS A 55 -19.47 -1.34 11.86
N ALA A 56 -19.00 -0.54 12.81
CA ALA A 56 -19.78 0.12 13.83
C ALA A 56 -20.94 0.85 13.16
N GLU A 57 -22.13 0.58 13.69
CA GLU A 57 -23.38 1.32 13.53
C GLU A 57 -23.79 1.61 12.08
N GLY A 58 -24.81 0.89 11.62
CA GLY A 58 -25.40 1.08 10.30
C GLY A 58 -25.65 2.55 9.98
N PHE A 59 -25.13 3.02 8.84
CA PHE A 59 -25.32 4.39 8.39
C PHE A 59 -26.76 4.59 7.91
N ASN A 60 -27.69 4.88 8.80
CA ASN A 60 -29.08 5.09 8.43
C ASN A 60 -29.30 6.50 7.89
N CYS A 61 -30.14 6.63 6.87
CA CYS A 61 -30.63 7.94 6.42
C CYS A 61 -31.54 8.53 7.49
N HIS A 62 -31.29 9.76 7.93
CA HIS A 62 -32.15 10.43 8.92
C HIS A 62 -33.50 10.89 8.37
N ILE A 63 -33.73 10.77 7.05
CA ILE A 63 -34.97 11.21 6.38
C ILE A 63 -35.91 10.03 6.16
N CYS A 64 -35.42 8.93 5.60
CA CYS A 64 -36.25 7.77 5.26
C CYS A 64 -35.90 6.50 6.08
N GLY A 65 -34.95 6.59 7.01
CA GLY A 65 -34.51 5.47 7.85
C GLY A 65 -33.70 4.38 7.13
N ARG A 66 -33.46 4.50 5.81
CA ARG A 66 -32.80 3.45 5.03
C ARG A 66 -31.35 3.24 5.45
N LYS A 67 -30.97 2.00 5.74
CA LYS A 67 -29.58 1.61 6.02
C LYS A 67 -28.71 1.73 4.78
N CYS A 68 -27.68 2.57 4.86
CA CYS A 68 -26.69 2.79 3.83
C CYS A 68 -25.41 2.01 4.14
N ARG A 69 -24.70 1.61 3.08
CA ARG A 69 -23.47 0.79 3.18
C ARG A 69 -22.24 1.59 3.64
N SER A 70 -22.30 2.92 3.60
CA SER A 70 -21.23 3.80 4.05
C SER A 70 -21.75 5.21 4.36
N ARG A 71 -20.94 6.00 5.07
CA ARG A 71 -21.23 7.41 5.37
C ARG A 71 -21.38 8.27 4.11
N ILE A 72 -20.55 8.02 3.09
CA ILE A 72 -20.61 8.74 1.81
C ILE A 72 -21.96 8.45 1.11
N VAL A 73 -22.37 7.18 1.08
CA VAL A 73 -23.65 6.78 0.50
C VAL A 73 -24.82 7.40 1.28
N SER A 74 -24.77 7.41 2.62
CA SER A 74 -25.79 8.07 3.45
C SER A 74 -25.93 9.56 3.12
N PHE A 75 -24.82 10.28 2.96
CA PHE A 75 -24.84 11.71 2.62
C PHE A 75 -25.44 11.98 1.23
N SER A 76 -24.99 11.24 0.20
CA SER A 76 -25.53 11.38 -1.16
C SER A 76 -27.01 11.00 -1.22
N HIS A 77 -27.40 9.95 -0.50
CA HIS A 77 -28.78 9.51 -0.41
C HIS A 77 -29.66 10.54 0.32
N ALA A 78 -29.19 11.13 1.42
CA ALA A 78 -29.91 12.17 2.14
C ALA A 78 -30.16 13.41 1.26
N LYS A 79 -29.21 13.80 0.40
CA LYS A 79 -29.44 14.90 -0.56
C LYS A 79 -30.59 14.61 -1.52
N LYS A 80 -30.64 13.40 -2.07
CA LYS A 80 -31.72 12.98 -2.98
C LYS A 80 -33.06 12.85 -2.24
N CYS A 81 -33.07 12.22 -1.08
CA CYS A 81 -34.27 12.07 -0.28
C CYS A 81 -34.92 13.40 0.11
N ARG A 82 -34.13 14.46 0.38
CA ARG A 82 -34.71 15.80 0.65
C ARG A 82 -35.48 16.36 -0.53
N LEU A 83 -35.08 16.06 -1.76
CA LEU A 83 -35.74 16.53 -2.97
C LEU A 83 -37.04 15.74 -3.25
N ASP A 84 -37.06 14.45 -2.92
CA ASP A 84 -38.23 13.58 -3.11
C ASP A 84 -39.27 13.71 -1.98
N SER A 85 -38.98 14.48 -0.92
CA SER A 85 -39.86 14.69 0.25
C SER A 85 -40.62 16.03 0.23
N VAL A 86 -40.50 16.80 -0.86
CA VAL A 86 -41.25 18.03 -1.16
C VAL A 86 -42.26 17.70 -2.25
#